data_AF-A0A6A6EHW3-F1
#
_entry.id   AF-A0A6A6EHW3-F1
#
_cell.length_a   1.000
_cell.length_b   1.000
_cell.length_c   1.000
_cell.angle_alpha   90.00
_cell.angle_beta   90.00
_cell.angle_gamma   90.00
#
_symmetry.space_group_name_H-M   'P 1'
#
loop_
_entity.id
_entity.type
_entity.pdbx_description
1 polymer ?
#
loop_
_entity_poly.entity_id
_entity_poly.type
_entity_poly.pdbx_seq_one_letter_code
_entity_poly.pdbx_strand_id
1 'polypeptide(L)'
;RNPVATTWLISFERIKQRDPLAAEYLSFMACIEPKDIPQSLLPAGPTRKKEMDAIGTLHAYSFVIRRPADFVVDLHRLVHIATRNWLRENGQLVHWIEKAILRLEQVFPDDTHTNRSIWRAYLPHVRVVLQSDLVQKHPKKKMDLQWRYGTCLDADGRWSEAEIAYSQVLEMEKKEVGVEHPSTLTSMTNLASTFWNQGRWKEAEELDVQVMETFKRVLGAEHPDTLTSMANLASTFWNQGRWKEAEELDVQVMETFKRVLGAEHPDTLTSMANLASTFWNQGRW
;
A
#
# COMPACT_ATOMS: atom_id res chain seq x y z
N ARG A 1 -25.05 -28.25 -16.16
CA ARG A 1 -24.97 -27.05 -17.03
C ARG A 1 -25.70 -25.93 -16.31
N ASN A 2 -25.01 -24.85 -15.93
CA ASN A 2 -25.60 -23.71 -15.23
C ASN A 2 -26.31 -22.81 -16.27
N PRO A 3 -27.66 -22.74 -16.31
CA PRO A 3 -28.38 -21.97 -17.33
C PRO A 3 -27.99 -20.48 -17.35
N VAL A 4 -27.65 -19.93 -16.17
CA VAL A 4 -27.21 -18.53 -16.03
C VAL A 4 -25.86 -18.32 -16.72
N ALA A 5 -24.93 -19.28 -16.62
CA ALA A 5 -23.63 -19.20 -17.30
C ALA A 5 -23.77 -19.25 -18.82
N THR A 6 -24.71 -20.05 -19.34
CA THR A 6 -25.01 -20.12 -20.78
C THR A 6 -25.59 -18.80 -21.29
N THR A 7 -26.57 -18.23 -20.59
CA THR A 7 -27.16 -16.94 -20.96
C THR A 7 -26.14 -15.80 -20.86
N TRP A 8 -25.30 -15.81 -19.82
CA TRP A 8 -24.20 -14.87 -19.69
C TRP A 8 -23.24 -14.98 -20.88
N LEU A 9 -22.83 -16.18 -21.28
CA LEU A 9 -21.89 -16.39 -22.39
C LEU A 9 -22.42 -15.84 -23.71
N ILE A 10 -23.69 -16.09 -24.03
CA ILE A 10 -24.33 -15.55 -25.25
C ILE A 10 -24.33 -14.02 -25.22
N SER A 11 -24.69 -13.41 -24.08
CA SER A 11 -24.67 -11.97 -23.91
C SER A 11 -23.25 -11.40 -24.00
N PHE A 12 -22.26 -12.08 -23.40
CA PHE A 12 -20.86 -11.67 -23.43
C PHE A 12 -20.28 -11.69 -24.85
N GLU A 13 -20.53 -12.75 -25.63
CA GLU A 13 -20.08 -12.81 -27.03
C GLU A 13 -20.73 -11.72 -27.88
N ARG A 14 -22.01 -11.40 -27.65
CA ARG A 14 -22.68 -10.27 -28.32
C ARG A 14 -22.07 -8.93 -27.94
N ILE A 15 -21.75 -8.71 -26.66
CA ILE A 15 -21.10 -7.49 -26.18
C ILE A 15 -19.72 -7.37 -26.85
N LYS A 16 -18.91 -8.44 -26.83
CA LYS A 16 -17.57 -8.45 -27.43
C LYS A 16 -17.55 -8.08 -28.91
N GLN A 17 -18.59 -8.45 -29.67
CA GLN A 17 -18.72 -8.08 -31.08
C GLN A 17 -19.18 -6.63 -31.30
N ARG A 18 -20.11 -6.12 -30.47
CA ARG A 18 -20.76 -4.81 -30.68
C ARG A 18 -20.04 -3.66 -29.98
N ASP A 19 -19.50 -3.94 -28.80
CA ASP A 19 -18.83 -2.98 -27.92
C ASP A 19 -17.61 -3.67 -27.26
N PRO A 20 -16.48 -3.74 -27.96
CA PRO A 20 -15.27 -4.39 -27.45
C PRO A 20 -14.80 -3.77 -26.13
N LEU A 21 -14.94 -2.45 -25.95
CA LEU A 21 -14.53 -1.76 -24.73
C LEU A 21 -15.35 -2.22 -23.51
N ALA A 22 -16.67 -2.42 -23.68
CA ALA A 22 -17.50 -3.00 -22.63
C ALA A 22 -17.04 -4.42 -22.24
N ALA A 23 -16.64 -5.25 -23.21
CA ALA A 23 -16.09 -6.57 -22.92
C ALA A 23 -14.72 -6.49 -22.22
N GLU A 24 -13.88 -5.51 -22.57
CA GLU A 24 -12.62 -5.25 -21.87
C GLU A 24 -12.86 -4.82 -20.42
N TYR A 25 -13.79 -3.90 -20.18
CA TYR A 25 -14.17 -3.45 -18.83
C TYR A 25 -14.70 -4.61 -17.99
N LEU A 26 -15.56 -5.45 -18.56
CA LEU A 26 -16.07 -6.62 -17.86
C LEU A 26 -14.93 -7.58 -17.46
N SER A 27 -13.99 -7.82 -18.38
CA SER A 27 -12.84 -8.70 -18.15
C SER A 27 -11.89 -8.14 -17.10
N PHE A 28 -11.67 -6.82 -17.12
CA PHE A 28 -10.87 -6.11 -16.12
C PHE A 28 -11.54 -6.15 -14.73
N MET A 29 -12.83 -5.81 -14.64
CA MET A 29 -13.60 -5.85 -13.39
C MET A 29 -13.67 -7.26 -12.77
N ALA A 30 -13.52 -8.31 -13.58
CA ALA A 30 -13.42 -9.70 -13.11
C ALA A 30 -12.12 -10.04 -12.35
N CYS A 31 -11.15 -9.12 -12.35
CA CYS A 31 -9.84 -9.30 -11.73
C CYS A 31 -9.61 -8.44 -10.48
N ILE A 32 -10.59 -7.64 -10.07
CA ILE A 32 -10.53 -6.73 -8.91
C ILE A 32 -11.72 -6.98 -7.97
N GLU A 33 -11.82 -6.25 -6.85
CA GLU A 33 -13.03 -6.29 -6.01
C GLU A 33 -14.26 -5.88 -6.84
N PRO A 34 -15.31 -6.73 -6.94
CA PRO A 34 -16.47 -6.47 -7.81
C PRO A 34 -17.40 -5.36 -7.31
N LYS A 35 -17.25 -4.90 -6.07
CA LYS A 35 -18.05 -3.81 -5.51
C LYS A 35 -17.27 -2.51 -5.44
N ASP A 36 -18.01 -1.41 -5.43
CA ASP A 36 -17.48 -0.06 -5.21
C ASP A 36 -16.39 0.36 -6.19
N ILE A 37 -16.42 -0.15 -7.43
CA ILE A 37 -15.38 0.08 -8.45
C ILE A 37 -15.41 1.54 -8.92
N PRO A 38 -14.36 2.34 -8.65
CA PRO A 38 -14.29 3.71 -9.16
C PRO A 38 -14.12 3.68 -10.69
N GLN A 39 -14.89 4.49 -11.42
CA GLN A 39 -14.74 4.56 -12.89
C GLN A 39 -13.34 5.01 -13.32
N SER A 40 -12.65 5.82 -12.50
CA SER A 40 -11.26 6.22 -12.71
C SER A 40 -10.27 5.04 -12.67
N LEU A 41 -10.62 3.92 -12.04
CA LEU A 41 -9.80 2.73 -12.00
C LEU A 41 -9.84 1.95 -13.32
N LEU A 42 -10.94 2.05 -14.09
CA LEU A 42 -11.08 1.32 -15.35
C LEU A 42 -10.00 1.75 -16.37
N PRO A 43 -9.62 0.86 -17.31
CA PRO A 43 -8.70 1.21 -18.38
C PRO A 43 -9.22 2.41 -19.19
N ALA A 44 -8.31 3.31 -19.58
CA ALA A 44 -8.68 4.46 -20.41
C ALA A 44 -9.19 3.99 -21.77
N GLY A 45 -10.36 4.49 -22.16
CA GLY A 45 -10.93 4.27 -23.49
C GLY A 45 -10.44 5.34 -24.49
N PRO A 46 -10.83 5.22 -25.77
CA PRO A 46 -10.42 6.18 -26.80
C PRO A 46 -10.92 7.60 -26.55
N THR A 47 -12.10 7.73 -25.94
CA THR A 47 -12.71 9.01 -25.56
C THR A 47 -13.62 8.79 -24.35
N ARG A 48 -13.81 9.83 -23.53
CA ARG A 48 -14.74 9.79 -22.38
C ARG A 48 -16.16 9.34 -22.76
N LYS A 49 -16.63 9.74 -23.96
CA LYS A 49 -17.92 9.29 -24.49
C LYS A 49 -17.97 7.77 -24.67
N LYS A 50 -16.92 7.18 -25.25
CA LYS A 50 -16.83 5.72 -25.43
C LYS A 50 -16.76 4.96 -24.11
N GLU A 51 -16.08 5.51 -23.11
CA GLU A 51 -16.03 4.93 -21.76
C GLU A 51 -17.44 4.90 -21.12
N MET A 52 -18.17 6.02 -21.23
CA MET A 52 -19.55 6.11 -20.74
C MET A 52 -20.50 5.18 -21.49
N ASP A 53 -20.37 5.10 -22.81
CA ASP A 53 -21.17 4.20 -23.65
C ASP A 53 -20.91 2.73 -23.27
N ALA A 54 -19.65 2.34 -23.04
CA ALA A 54 -19.27 0.98 -22.64
C ALA A 54 -19.89 0.57 -21.28
N ILE A 55 -19.83 1.45 -20.28
CA ILE A 55 -20.49 1.22 -18.99
C ILE A 55 -22.02 1.19 -19.17
N GLY A 56 -22.57 2.03 -20.05
CA GLY A 56 -23.98 2.03 -20.44
C GLY A 56 -24.42 0.70 -21.06
N THR A 57 -23.62 0.12 -21.96
CA THR A 57 -23.83 -1.20 -22.55
C THR A 57 -23.90 -2.27 -21.46
N LEU A 58 -22.91 -2.34 -20.57
CA LEU A 58 -22.90 -3.32 -19.47
C LEU A 58 -24.12 -3.18 -18.55
N HIS A 59 -24.55 -1.94 -18.30
CA HIS A 59 -25.74 -1.67 -17.49
C HIS A 59 -27.03 -2.12 -18.20
N ALA A 60 -27.16 -1.90 -19.51
CA ALA A 60 -28.31 -2.33 -20.29
C ALA A 60 -28.48 -3.87 -20.33
N TYR A 61 -27.37 -4.60 -20.21
CA TYR A 61 -27.37 -6.07 -20.04
C TYR A 61 -27.54 -6.53 -18.59
N SER A 62 -27.78 -5.61 -17.65
CA SER A 62 -27.85 -5.88 -16.20
C SER A 62 -26.60 -6.56 -15.63
N PHE A 63 -25.45 -6.36 -16.27
CA PHE A 63 -24.18 -6.92 -15.78
C PHE A 63 -23.59 -6.06 -14.66
N VAL A 64 -23.86 -4.76 -14.70
CA VAL A 64 -23.40 -3.81 -13.70
C VAL A 64 -24.52 -2.90 -13.19
N ILE A 65 -24.37 -2.44 -11.96
CA ILE A 65 -25.18 -1.38 -11.36
C ILE A 65 -24.34 -0.11 -11.35
N ARG A 66 -24.89 0.99 -11.86
CA ARG A 66 -24.22 2.29 -11.87
C ARG A 66 -24.68 3.11 -10.68
N ARG A 67 -23.74 3.77 -10.01
CA ARG A 67 -24.01 4.82 -9.01
C ARG A 67 -23.47 6.15 -9.53
N PRO A 68 -24.30 6.94 -10.26
CA PRO A 68 -23.83 8.12 -10.97
C PRO A 68 -23.28 9.22 -10.06
N ALA A 69 -23.83 9.36 -8.84
CA ALA A 69 -23.42 10.39 -7.89
C ALA A 69 -21.96 10.24 -7.46
N ASP A 70 -21.50 8.99 -7.31
CA ASP A 70 -20.19 8.66 -6.77
C ASP A 70 -19.17 8.29 -7.87
N PHE A 71 -19.59 8.26 -9.14
CA PHE A 71 -18.80 7.73 -10.25
C PHE A 71 -18.31 6.29 -10.00
N VAL A 72 -19.17 5.47 -9.40
CA VAL A 72 -18.88 4.08 -9.01
C VAL A 72 -19.73 3.08 -9.79
N VAL A 73 -19.21 1.88 -9.99
CA VAL A 73 -19.88 0.75 -10.65
C VAL A 73 -19.76 -0.50 -9.79
N ASP A 74 -20.85 -1.26 -9.67
CA ASP A 74 -20.85 -2.57 -9.03
C ASP A 74 -21.05 -3.66 -10.08
N LEU A 75 -20.14 -4.65 -10.11
CA LEU A 75 -20.27 -5.82 -10.95
C LEU A 75 -21.14 -6.88 -10.26
N HIS A 76 -22.19 -7.34 -10.95
CA HIS A 76 -23.09 -8.33 -10.39
C HIS A 76 -22.35 -9.63 -10.05
N ARG A 77 -22.55 -10.18 -8.84
CA ARG A 77 -21.77 -11.33 -8.31
C ARG A 77 -21.71 -12.54 -9.24
N LEU A 78 -22.84 -12.93 -9.85
CA LEU A 78 -22.88 -14.07 -10.78
C LEU A 78 -22.12 -13.77 -12.09
N VAL A 79 -22.15 -12.52 -12.55
CA VAL A 79 -21.44 -12.07 -13.74
C VAL A 79 -19.94 -12.03 -13.46
N HIS A 80 -19.53 -11.54 -12.28
CA HIS A 80 -18.15 -11.61 -11.81
C HIS A 80 -17.61 -13.05 -11.84
N ILE A 81 -18.32 -13.99 -11.22
CA ILE A 81 -17.90 -15.41 -11.18
C ILE A 81 -17.88 -16.02 -12.59
N ALA A 82 -18.92 -15.80 -13.40
CA ALA A 82 -19.00 -16.35 -14.75
C ALA A 82 -17.89 -15.82 -15.66
N THR A 83 -17.66 -14.50 -15.67
CA THR A 83 -16.60 -13.86 -16.44
C THR A 83 -15.24 -14.38 -16.01
N ARG A 84 -14.98 -14.41 -14.70
CA ARG A 84 -13.69 -14.85 -14.17
C ARG A 84 -13.40 -16.32 -14.48
N ASN A 85 -14.41 -17.20 -14.41
CA ASN A 85 -14.26 -18.60 -14.78
C ASN A 85 -14.01 -18.76 -16.27
N TRP A 86 -14.75 -18.03 -17.12
CA TRP A 86 -14.54 -18.04 -18.56
C TRP A 86 -13.12 -17.58 -18.93
N LEU A 87 -12.62 -16.50 -18.31
CA LEU A 87 -11.23 -16.05 -18.52
C LEU A 87 -10.20 -17.11 -18.12
N ARG A 88 -10.48 -17.89 -17.07
CA ARG A 88 -9.60 -18.99 -16.65
C ARG A 88 -9.60 -20.13 -17.67
N GLU A 89 -10.78 -20.57 -18.09
CA GLU A 89 -10.96 -21.66 -19.06
C GLU A 89 -10.36 -21.32 -20.43
N ASN A 90 -10.35 -20.04 -20.80
CA ASN A 90 -9.76 -19.56 -22.05
C ASN A 90 -8.30 -19.10 -21.92
N GLY A 91 -7.65 -19.31 -20.77
CA GLY A 91 -6.24 -18.94 -20.57
C GLY A 91 -5.95 -17.43 -20.56
N GLN A 92 -6.97 -16.58 -20.44
CA GLN A 92 -6.85 -15.13 -20.48
C GLN A 92 -6.76 -14.48 -19.09
N LEU A 93 -7.06 -15.23 -18.02
CA LEU A 93 -7.13 -14.69 -16.67
C LEU A 93 -5.82 -14.03 -16.22
N VAL A 94 -4.68 -14.68 -16.46
CA VAL A 94 -3.35 -14.16 -16.07
C VAL A 94 -3.07 -12.81 -16.73
N HIS A 95 -3.37 -12.69 -18.02
CA HIS A 95 -3.22 -11.45 -18.79
C HIS A 95 -4.08 -10.31 -18.24
N TRP A 96 -5.33 -10.59 -17.84
CA TRP A 96 -6.21 -9.56 -17.29
C TRP A 96 -5.84 -9.16 -15.86
N ILE A 97 -5.34 -10.08 -15.03
CA ILE A 97 -4.77 -9.75 -13.72
C ILE A 97 -3.53 -8.88 -13.89
N GLU A 98 -2.65 -9.20 -14.84
CA GLU A 98 -1.47 -8.39 -15.18
C GLU A 98 -1.87 -6.97 -15.60
N LYS A 99 -2.88 -6.82 -16.46
CA LYS A 99 -3.46 -5.51 -16.80
C LYS A 99 -4.00 -4.76 -15.57
N ALA A 100 -4.64 -5.47 -14.63
CA ALA A 100 -5.14 -4.87 -13.39
C ALA A 100 -4.01 -4.36 -12.48
N ILE A 101 -2.93 -5.16 -12.31
CA ILE A 101 -1.72 -4.74 -11.58
C ILE A 101 -1.14 -3.47 -12.18
N LEU A 102 -0.90 -3.46 -13.50
CA LEU A 102 -0.30 -2.31 -14.19
C LEU A 102 -1.17 -1.06 -14.09
N ARG A 103 -2.50 -1.22 -14.17
CA ARG A 103 -3.41 -0.10 -14.00
C ARG A 103 -3.37 0.43 -12.57
N LEU A 104 -3.44 -0.43 -11.57
CA LEU A 104 -3.39 -0.04 -10.17
C LEU A 104 -2.05 0.63 -9.82
N GLU A 105 -0.93 0.13 -10.33
CA GLU A 105 0.38 0.80 -10.16
C GLU A 105 0.38 2.23 -10.70
N GLN A 106 -0.28 2.48 -11.84
CA GLN A 106 -0.38 3.81 -12.44
C GLN A 106 -1.32 4.77 -11.70
N VAL A 107 -2.43 4.28 -11.14
CA VAL A 107 -3.51 5.15 -10.64
C VAL A 107 -3.77 5.07 -9.14
N PHE A 108 -3.27 4.04 -8.45
CA PHE A 108 -3.26 4.05 -6.99
C PHE A 108 -2.40 5.25 -6.57
N PRO A 109 -2.85 6.12 -5.65
CA PRO A 109 -2.09 7.28 -5.25
C PRO A 109 -1.14 6.97 -4.08
N ASP A 110 -0.36 7.96 -3.64
CA ASP A 110 0.41 7.89 -2.39
C ASP A 110 -0.51 8.01 -1.16
N ASP A 111 0.06 7.89 0.03
CA ASP A 111 -0.63 7.92 1.33
C ASP A 111 -1.00 9.34 1.80
N THR A 112 -0.80 10.37 0.96
CA THR A 112 -1.06 11.76 1.35
C THR A 112 -2.51 11.98 1.78
N HIS A 113 -2.74 12.83 2.77
CA HIS A 113 -4.11 13.07 3.26
C HIS A 113 -5.01 13.77 2.21
N THR A 114 -4.41 14.45 1.23
CA THR A 114 -5.14 15.16 0.16
C THR A 114 -5.93 14.22 -0.77
N ASN A 115 -5.49 12.97 -0.91
CA ASN A 115 -6.13 11.98 -1.78
C ASN A 115 -6.70 10.78 -0.97
N ARG A 116 -6.93 10.97 0.34
CA ARG A 116 -7.42 9.92 1.26
C ARG A 116 -8.68 9.21 0.83
N SER A 117 -9.65 9.95 0.27
CA SER A 117 -10.87 9.34 -0.27
C SER A 117 -10.58 8.43 -1.48
N ILE A 118 -9.56 8.78 -2.28
CA ILE A 118 -9.18 8.07 -3.50
C ILE A 118 -8.48 6.75 -3.16
N TRP A 119 -7.38 6.77 -2.39
CA TRP A 119 -6.71 5.50 -2.07
C TRP A 119 -7.59 4.58 -1.24
N ARG A 120 -8.43 5.10 -0.32
CA ARG A 120 -9.39 4.25 0.43
C ARG A 120 -10.34 3.51 -0.49
N ALA A 121 -10.86 4.18 -1.51
CA ALA A 121 -11.71 3.53 -2.51
C ALA A 121 -10.95 2.46 -3.31
N TYR A 122 -9.62 2.59 -3.43
CA TYR A 122 -8.79 1.67 -4.22
C TYR A 122 -8.26 0.48 -3.41
N LEU A 123 -8.12 0.60 -2.08
CA LEU A 123 -7.56 -0.45 -1.20
C LEU A 123 -8.17 -1.84 -1.43
N PRO A 124 -9.51 -2.03 -1.52
CA PRO A 124 -10.08 -3.35 -1.76
C PRO A 124 -9.64 -3.97 -3.08
N HIS A 125 -9.49 -3.16 -4.13
CA HIS A 125 -9.06 -3.61 -5.45
C HIS A 125 -7.57 -3.99 -5.46
N VAL A 126 -6.72 -3.19 -4.81
CA VAL A 126 -5.29 -3.48 -4.65
C VAL A 126 -5.09 -4.81 -3.90
N ARG A 127 -5.82 -5.01 -2.79
CA ARG A 127 -5.79 -6.25 -2.01
C ARG A 127 -6.07 -7.50 -2.86
N VAL A 128 -7.14 -7.48 -3.65
CA VAL A 128 -7.53 -8.63 -4.50
C VAL A 128 -6.44 -8.99 -5.50
N VAL A 129 -5.81 -7.97 -6.08
CA VAL A 129 -4.79 -8.16 -7.10
C VAL A 129 -3.46 -8.63 -6.51
N LEU A 130 -3.05 -8.08 -5.36
CA LEU A 130 -1.80 -8.47 -4.69
C LEU A 130 -1.87 -9.90 -4.13
N GLN A 131 -3.04 -10.35 -3.67
CA GLN A 131 -3.30 -11.74 -3.25
C GLN A 131 -3.23 -12.76 -4.40
N SER A 132 -3.12 -12.31 -5.66
CA SER A 132 -2.96 -13.23 -6.78
C SER A 132 -1.52 -13.67 -6.96
N ASP A 133 -1.28 -14.97 -6.78
CA ASP A 133 0.01 -15.62 -7.09
C ASP A 133 0.16 -16.01 -8.56
N LEU A 134 -0.83 -15.70 -9.40
CA LEU A 134 -0.88 -16.12 -10.80
C LEU A 134 0.07 -15.32 -11.71
N VAL A 135 0.53 -14.15 -11.25
CA VAL A 135 1.40 -13.25 -12.01
C VAL A 135 2.72 -13.07 -11.27
N GLN A 136 3.80 -13.59 -11.84
CA GLN A 136 5.19 -13.36 -11.40
C GLN A 136 5.94 -12.33 -12.26
N LYS A 137 5.29 -11.77 -13.27
CA LYS A 137 5.88 -10.73 -14.13
C LYS A 137 5.94 -9.39 -13.39
N HIS A 138 6.95 -8.59 -13.72
CA HIS A 138 7.19 -7.25 -13.16
C HIS A 138 7.27 -7.22 -11.61
N PRO A 139 8.14 -8.03 -10.97
CA PRO A 139 8.23 -8.11 -9.51
C PRO A 139 8.45 -6.75 -8.84
N LYS A 140 9.25 -5.87 -9.46
CA LYS A 140 9.47 -4.50 -8.97
C LYS A 140 8.19 -3.66 -8.89
N LYS A 141 7.32 -3.73 -9.90
CA LYS A 141 6.04 -2.99 -9.90
C LYS A 141 5.06 -3.53 -8.89
N LYS A 142 5.01 -4.85 -8.73
CA LYS A 142 4.19 -5.50 -7.70
C LYS A 142 4.67 -5.11 -6.31
N MET A 143 5.99 -5.07 -6.10
CA MET A 143 6.62 -4.65 -4.85
C MET A 143 6.34 -3.17 -4.53
N ASP A 144 6.46 -2.26 -5.51
CA ASP A 144 6.11 -0.84 -5.33
C ASP A 144 4.62 -0.66 -4.97
N LEU A 145 3.73 -1.36 -5.68
CA LEU A 145 2.31 -1.33 -5.36
C LEU A 145 2.02 -1.89 -3.95
N GLN A 146 2.72 -2.96 -3.55
CA GLN A 146 2.62 -3.56 -2.21
C GLN A 146 3.11 -2.59 -1.12
N TRP A 147 4.20 -1.87 -1.39
CA TRP A 147 4.74 -0.84 -0.50
C TRP A 147 3.72 0.26 -0.24
N ARG A 148 3.22 0.89 -1.30
CA ARG A 148 2.22 1.96 -1.23
C ARG A 148 0.92 1.50 -0.57
N TYR A 149 0.53 0.25 -0.83
CA TYR A 149 -0.61 -0.39 -0.18
C TYR A 149 -0.39 -0.48 1.34
N GLY A 150 0.79 -0.92 1.79
CA GLY A 150 1.19 -0.93 3.19
C GLY A 150 1.14 0.46 3.83
N THR A 151 1.68 1.48 3.15
CA THR A 151 1.69 2.86 3.65
C THR A 151 0.30 3.45 3.80
N CYS A 152 -0.57 3.25 2.81
CA CYS A 152 -1.96 3.69 2.90
C CYS A 152 -2.73 2.97 4.03
N LEU A 153 -2.45 1.68 4.27
CA LEU A 153 -3.07 0.92 5.37
C LEU A 153 -2.61 1.43 6.74
N ASP A 154 -1.32 1.71 6.89
CA ASP A 154 -0.76 2.27 8.13
C ASP A 154 -1.38 3.64 8.45
N ALA A 155 -1.45 4.53 7.45
CA ALA A 155 -2.12 5.83 7.56
C ALA A 155 -3.65 5.73 7.81
N ASP A 156 -4.25 4.57 7.52
CA ASP A 156 -5.66 4.27 7.83
C ASP A 156 -5.86 3.66 9.22
N GLY A 157 -4.79 3.41 9.98
CA GLY A 157 -4.84 2.71 11.27
C GLY A 157 -5.04 1.19 11.15
N ARG A 158 -4.91 0.62 9.95
CA ARG A 158 -5.08 -0.81 9.67
C ARG A 158 -3.75 -1.55 9.83
N TRP A 159 -3.12 -1.40 10.99
CA TRP A 159 -1.74 -1.82 11.24
C TRP A 159 -1.48 -3.30 11.03
N SER A 160 -2.43 -4.19 11.34
CA SER A 160 -2.27 -5.62 11.11
C SER A 160 -2.18 -5.97 9.61
N GLU A 161 -2.86 -5.21 8.76
CA GLU A 161 -2.76 -5.41 7.30
C GLU A 161 -1.49 -4.75 6.74
N ALA A 162 -1.10 -3.60 7.29
CA ALA A 162 0.15 -2.93 6.94
C ALA A 162 1.37 -3.82 7.25
N GLU A 163 1.38 -4.49 8.40
CA GLU A 163 2.42 -5.44 8.81
C GLU A 163 2.62 -6.54 7.77
N ILE A 164 1.53 -7.15 7.29
CA ILE A 164 1.59 -8.19 6.26
C ILE A 164 2.21 -7.61 4.98
N ALA A 165 1.81 -6.41 4.58
CA ALA A 165 2.31 -5.79 3.36
C ALA A 165 3.80 -5.43 3.46
N TYR A 166 4.23 -4.79 4.55
CA TYR A 166 5.63 -4.43 4.77
C TYR A 166 6.52 -5.66 4.95
N SER A 167 6.06 -6.71 5.63
CA SER A 167 6.81 -7.96 5.77
C SER A 167 7.05 -8.63 4.41
N GLN A 168 6.05 -8.61 3.51
CA GLN A 168 6.21 -9.13 2.15
C GLN A 168 7.22 -8.31 1.33
N VAL A 169 7.17 -6.98 1.42
CA VAL A 169 8.14 -6.10 0.74
C VAL A 169 9.54 -6.36 1.28
N LEU A 170 9.71 -6.37 2.60
CA LEU A 170 10.98 -6.62 3.27
C LEU A 170 11.64 -7.93 2.82
N GLU A 171 10.88 -9.02 2.77
CA GLU A 171 11.40 -10.32 2.34
C GLU A 171 11.78 -10.37 0.85
N MET A 172 11.12 -9.58 0.00
CA MET A 172 11.52 -9.42 -1.40
C MET A 172 12.80 -8.59 -1.51
N GLU A 173 12.90 -7.47 -0.80
CA GLU A 173 14.08 -6.59 -0.86
C GLU A 173 15.34 -7.24 -0.30
N LYS A 174 15.22 -7.97 0.83
CA LYS A 174 16.33 -8.76 1.37
C LYS A 174 16.92 -9.74 0.33
N LYS A 175 16.06 -10.32 -0.53
CA LYS A 175 16.49 -11.26 -1.58
C LYS A 175 17.08 -10.55 -2.79
N GLU A 176 16.51 -9.43 -3.20
CA GLU A 176 16.86 -8.75 -4.45
C GLU A 176 18.05 -7.79 -4.31
N VAL A 177 18.09 -7.01 -3.22
CA VAL A 177 19.07 -5.93 -3.00
C VAL A 177 19.90 -6.11 -1.73
N GLY A 178 19.50 -7.02 -0.84
CA GLY A 178 20.23 -7.37 0.37
C GLY A 178 19.77 -6.62 1.63
N VAL A 179 20.28 -7.05 2.78
CA VAL A 179 19.82 -6.58 4.11
C VAL A 179 20.25 -5.16 4.46
N GLU A 180 21.32 -4.65 3.85
CA GLU A 180 21.87 -3.31 4.14
C GLU A 180 21.42 -2.24 3.13
N HIS A 181 20.65 -2.62 2.11
CA HIS A 181 20.19 -1.66 1.11
C HIS A 181 19.24 -0.64 1.74
N PRO A 182 19.32 0.67 1.39
CA PRO A 182 18.49 1.70 2.00
C PRO A 182 16.99 1.38 1.97
N SER A 183 16.48 0.82 0.87
CA SER A 183 15.06 0.47 0.77
C SER A 183 14.66 -0.66 1.74
N THR A 184 15.52 -1.67 1.92
CA THR A 184 15.32 -2.73 2.93
C THR A 184 15.26 -2.15 4.34
N LEU A 185 16.13 -1.19 4.65
CA LEU A 185 16.15 -0.51 5.94
C LEU A 185 14.90 0.36 6.15
N THR A 186 14.45 1.09 5.14
CA THR A 186 13.18 1.82 5.17
C THR A 186 12.00 0.87 5.43
N SER A 187 11.98 -0.30 4.80
CA SER A 187 10.95 -1.33 5.06
C SER A 187 10.98 -1.85 6.49
N MET A 188 12.17 -2.06 7.06
CA MET A 188 12.31 -2.43 8.46
C MET A 188 11.83 -1.34 9.41
N THR A 189 12.15 -0.07 9.15
CA THR A 189 11.67 1.08 9.94
C THR A 189 10.15 1.17 9.92
N ASN A 190 9.53 1.02 8.75
CA ASN A 190 8.07 1.05 8.65
C ASN A 190 7.41 -0.13 9.35
N LEU A 191 8.02 -1.32 9.30
CA LEU A 191 7.55 -2.48 10.05
C LEU A 191 7.69 -2.28 11.57
N ALA A 192 8.79 -1.68 12.04
CA ALA A 192 8.99 -1.32 13.44
C ALA A 192 7.94 -0.31 13.91
N SER A 193 7.68 0.74 13.13
CA SER A 193 6.62 1.72 13.39
C SER A 193 5.23 1.05 13.43
N THR A 194 4.98 0.09 12.54
CA THR A 194 3.74 -0.69 12.54
C THR A 194 3.59 -1.50 13.84
N PHE A 195 4.65 -2.16 14.32
CA PHE A 195 4.63 -2.85 15.61
C PHE A 195 4.42 -1.87 16.77
N TRP A 196 5.07 -0.71 16.72
CA TRP A 196 4.91 0.33 17.72
C TRP A 196 3.44 0.80 17.81
N ASN A 197 2.80 1.06 16.67
CA ASN A 197 1.38 1.43 16.58
C ASN A 197 0.44 0.33 17.12
N GLN A 198 0.85 -0.94 17.04
CA GLN A 198 0.12 -2.08 17.62
C GLN A 198 0.39 -2.27 19.13
N GLY A 199 1.26 -1.45 19.76
CA GLY A 199 1.70 -1.63 21.15
C GLY A 199 2.71 -2.76 21.34
N ARG A 200 3.26 -3.33 20.25
CA ARG A 200 4.25 -4.41 20.24
C ARG A 200 5.67 -3.86 20.33
N TRP A 201 5.96 -3.11 21.40
CA TRP A 201 7.20 -2.34 21.51
C TRP A 201 8.48 -3.17 21.56
N LYS A 202 8.42 -4.44 22.00
CA LYS A 202 9.58 -5.33 21.97
C LYS A 202 10.00 -5.69 20.54
N GLU A 203 9.03 -5.96 19.68
CA GLU A 203 9.28 -6.31 18.28
C GLU A 203 9.69 -5.06 17.48
N ALA A 204 9.16 -3.90 17.83
CA ALA A 204 9.64 -2.62 17.32
C ALA A 204 11.11 -2.38 17.72
N GLU A 205 11.48 -2.60 18.98
CA GLU A 205 12.86 -2.43 19.47
C GLU A 205 13.85 -3.32 18.73
N GLU A 206 13.53 -4.60 18.55
CA GLU A 206 14.40 -5.55 17.84
C GLU A 206 14.74 -5.05 16.42
N LEU A 207 13.75 -4.53 15.70
CA LEU A 207 13.96 -3.95 14.37
C LEU A 207 14.67 -2.60 14.42
N ASP A 208 14.29 -1.71 15.33
CA ASP A 208 14.89 -0.38 15.48
C ASP A 208 16.39 -0.47 15.80
N VAL A 209 16.79 -1.38 16.69
CA VAL A 209 18.22 -1.65 16.99
C VAL A 209 18.94 -2.12 15.74
N GLN A 210 18.37 -3.09 15.01
CA GLN A 210 18.99 -3.62 13.80
C GLN A 210 19.17 -2.55 12.71
N VAL A 211 18.16 -1.71 12.52
CA VAL A 211 18.20 -0.57 11.58
C VAL A 211 19.26 0.43 12.01
N MET A 212 19.25 0.85 13.27
CA MET A 212 20.19 1.84 13.82
C MET A 212 21.64 1.38 13.67
N GLU A 213 21.96 0.15 14.07
CA GLU A 213 23.30 -0.40 13.95
C GLU A 213 23.77 -0.50 12.49
N THR A 214 22.85 -0.83 11.59
CA THR A 214 23.14 -0.93 10.16
C THR A 214 23.37 0.44 9.53
N PHE A 215 22.51 1.44 9.80
CA PHE A 215 22.73 2.80 9.34
C PHE A 215 24.03 3.39 9.90
N LYS A 216 24.32 3.16 11.18
CA LYS A 216 25.58 3.60 11.79
C LYS A 216 26.80 2.99 11.11
N ARG A 217 26.73 1.73 10.68
CA ARG A 217 27.81 1.05 9.93
C ARG A 217 27.94 1.56 8.49
N VAL A 218 26.83 1.75 7.79
CA VAL A 218 26.81 2.02 6.34
C VAL A 218 26.94 3.51 6.03
N LEU A 219 26.28 4.37 6.80
CA LEU A 219 26.20 5.82 6.57
C LEU A 219 27.03 6.63 7.58
N GLY A 220 27.39 6.02 8.71
CA GLY A 220 28.11 6.66 9.80
C GLY A 220 27.20 7.18 10.91
N ALA A 221 27.78 7.47 12.07
CA ALA A 221 27.04 7.83 13.29
C ALA A 221 26.35 9.20 13.24
N GLU A 222 26.83 10.11 12.39
CA GLU A 222 26.29 11.49 12.29
C GLU A 222 25.33 11.66 11.12
N HIS A 223 25.11 10.61 10.32
CA HIS A 223 24.20 10.70 9.19
C HIS A 223 22.76 10.92 9.67
N PRO A 224 21.96 11.81 9.02
CA PRO A 224 20.59 12.07 9.41
C PRO A 224 19.74 10.80 9.62
N ASP A 225 19.79 9.85 8.68
CA ASP A 225 19.05 8.58 8.81
C ASP A 225 19.47 7.75 10.04
N THR A 226 20.75 7.76 10.41
CA THR A 226 21.22 7.11 11.65
C THR A 226 20.61 7.80 12.86
N LEU A 227 20.63 9.13 12.90
CA LEU A 227 20.09 9.92 14.01
C LEU A 227 18.56 9.78 14.12
N THR A 228 17.84 9.73 13.00
CA THR A 228 16.41 9.43 12.96
C THR A 228 16.11 8.03 13.51
N SER A 229 16.89 7.01 13.12
CA SER A 229 16.71 5.66 13.66
C SER A 229 16.98 5.56 15.17
N MET A 230 17.95 6.34 15.68
CA MET A 230 18.20 6.46 17.12
C MET A 230 17.04 7.13 17.85
N ALA A 231 16.44 8.17 17.28
CA ALA A 231 15.27 8.84 17.84
C ALA A 231 14.02 7.93 17.87
N ASN A 232 13.86 7.08 16.85
CA ASN A 232 12.80 6.07 16.82
C ASN A 232 13.02 5.03 17.95
N LEU A 233 14.25 4.53 18.09
CA LEU A 233 14.59 3.61 19.19
C LEU A 233 14.39 4.25 20.57
N ALA A 234 14.76 5.52 20.74
CA ALA A 234 14.50 6.27 21.97
C ALA A 234 13.00 6.38 22.28
N SER A 235 12.18 6.65 21.25
CA SER A 235 10.72 6.66 21.37
C SER A 235 10.17 5.29 21.75
N THR A 236 10.73 4.21 21.20
CA THR A 236 10.38 2.83 21.56
C THR A 236 10.72 2.55 23.03
N PHE A 237 11.90 2.92 23.52
CA PHE A 237 12.26 2.81 24.94
C PHE A 237 11.34 3.64 25.84
N TRP A 238 11.02 4.87 25.43
CA TRP A 238 10.12 5.74 26.18
C TRP A 238 8.75 5.09 26.40
N ASN A 239 8.18 4.46 25.37
CA ASN A 239 6.89 3.77 25.46
C ASN A 239 6.96 2.50 26.33
N GLN A 240 8.13 1.87 26.43
CA GLN A 240 8.37 0.77 27.36
C GLN A 240 8.59 1.24 28.82
N GLY A 241 8.59 2.55 29.10
CA GLY A 241 8.91 3.12 30.41
C GLY A 241 10.42 3.14 30.73
N ARG A 242 11.28 2.86 29.75
CA ARG A 242 12.74 2.85 29.87
C ARG A 242 13.32 4.24 29.63
N TRP A 243 12.86 5.22 30.41
CA TRP A 243 13.15 6.64 30.18
C TRP A 243 14.63 7.03 30.27
N LYS A 244 15.46 6.27 31.00
CA LYS A 244 16.90 6.51 31.07
C LYS A 244 17.59 6.18 29.74
N GLU A 245 17.23 5.05 29.14
CA GLU A 245 17.78 4.63 27.85
C GLU A 245 17.28 5.51 26.71
N ALA A 246 16.02 5.97 26.80
CA ALA A 246 15.49 7.00 25.91
C ALA A 246 16.28 8.32 26.03
N GLU A 247 16.55 8.80 27.25
CA GLU A 247 17.32 10.02 27.50
C GLU A 247 18.73 9.94 26.91
N GLU A 248 19.43 8.83 27.12
CA GLU A 248 20.79 8.65 26.60
C GLU A 248 20.84 8.80 25.07
N LEU A 249 19.89 8.20 24.36
CA LEU A 249 19.79 8.33 22.91
C LEU A 249 19.32 9.73 22.47
N ASP A 250 18.29 10.29 23.12
CA ASP A 250 17.75 11.62 22.79
C ASP A 250 18.80 12.72 22.96
N VAL A 251 19.63 12.65 24.03
CA VAL A 251 20.75 13.59 24.24
C VAL A 251 21.75 13.47 23.10
N GLN A 252 22.15 12.25 22.75
CA GLN A 252 23.12 12.02 21.68
C GLN A 252 22.60 12.55 20.33
N VAL A 253 21.32 12.29 20.02
CA VAL A 253 20.67 12.76 18.80
C VAL A 253 20.62 14.29 18.76
N MET A 254 20.14 14.93 19.84
CA MET A 254 20.00 16.38 19.91
C MET A 254 21.33 17.11 19.79
N GLU A 255 22.37 16.65 20.50
CA GLU A 255 23.69 17.26 20.42
C GLU A 255 24.29 17.11 19.03
N THR A 256 24.08 15.96 18.37
CA THR A 256 24.61 15.72 17.03
C THR A 256 23.86 16.53 15.98
N PHE A 257 22.53 16.56 15.99
CA PHE A 257 21.76 17.40 15.07
C PHE A 257 22.09 18.88 15.25
N LYS A 258 22.21 19.35 16.49
CA LYS A 258 22.61 20.73 16.77
C LYS A 258 23.99 21.07 16.19
N ARG A 259 24.94 20.12 16.24
CA ARG A 259 26.28 20.28 15.66
C ARG A 259 26.26 20.28 14.13
N VAL A 260 25.53 19.34 13.51
CA VAL A 260 25.57 19.06 12.07
C VAL A 260 24.65 19.99 11.27
N LEU A 261 23.44 20.25 11.79
CA LEU A 261 22.38 21.01 11.10
C LEU A 261 22.15 22.41 11.71
N GLY A 262 22.65 22.64 12.92
CA GLY A 262 22.45 23.88 13.66
C GLY A 262 21.28 23.83 14.64
N ALA A 263 21.20 24.82 15.54
CA ALA A 263 20.22 24.84 16.63
C ALA A 263 18.77 25.10 16.19
N GLU A 264 18.58 25.81 15.07
CA GLU A 264 17.24 26.19 14.56
C GLU A 264 16.68 25.20 13.54
N HIS A 265 17.44 24.15 13.19
CA HIS A 265 16.99 23.16 12.23
C HIS A 265 15.77 22.39 12.76
N PRO A 266 14.74 22.10 11.94
CA PRO A 266 13.55 21.36 12.37
C PRO A 266 13.84 20.04 13.10
N ASP A 267 14.82 19.27 12.64
CA ASP A 267 15.22 18.01 13.28
C ASP A 267 15.85 18.24 14.67
N THR A 268 16.66 19.29 14.83
CA THR A 268 17.20 19.69 16.14
C THR A 268 16.07 20.06 17.08
N LEU A 269 15.13 20.90 16.64
CA LEU A 269 13.99 21.31 17.46
C LEU A 269 13.10 20.13 17.85
N THR A 270 12.87 19.19 16.94
CA THR A 270 12.13 17.95 17.20
C THR A 270 12.84 17.10 18.25
N SER A 271 14.15 16.90 18.13
CA SER A 271 14.94 16.13 19.11
C SER A 271 14.96 16.79 20.50
N MET A 272 15.00 18.13 20.57
CA MET A 272 14.87 18.86 21.84
C MET A 272 13.49 18.65 22.48
N ALA A 273 12.42 18.64 21.68
CA ALA A 273 11.08 18.37 22.18
C ALA A 273 10.93 16.93 22.71
N ASN A 274 11.51 15.94 22.02
CA ASN A 274 11.54 14.55 22.48
C ASN A 274 12.28 14.45 23.82
N LEU A 275 13.48 15.03 23.92
CA LEU A 275 14.26 15.04 25.15
C LEU A 275 13.52 15.72 26.32
N ALA A 276 12.84 16.84 26.06
CA ALA A 276 12.03 17.52 27.07
C ALA A 276 10.85 16.65 27.54
N SER A 277 10.18 15.93 26.63
CA SER A 277 9.14 14.95 26.98
C SER A 277 9.72 13.83 27.85
N THR A 278 10.92 13.33 27.52
CA THR A 278 11.62 12.33 28.32
C THR A 278 11.89 12.84 29.75
N PHE A 279 12.39 14.08 29.92
CA PHE A 279 12.59 14.69 31.24
C PHE A 279 11.29 14.85 32.04
N TRP A 280 10.23 15.33 31.40
CA TRP A 280 8.92 15.49 32.02
C TRP A 280 8.42 14.16 32.61
N ASN A 281 8.53 13.06 31.86
CA ASN A 281 8.11 11.73 32.32
C ASN A 281 8.99 11.17 33.44
N GLN A 282 10.24 11.62 33.55
CA GLN A 282 11.10 11.34 34.70
C GLN A 282 10.78 12.23 35.92
N GLY A 283 9.85 13.18 35.83
CA GLY A 283 9.52 14.12 36.91
C GLY A 283 10.50 15.28 37.06
N ARG A 284 11.23 15.62 36.00
CA ARG A 284 12.17 16.76 35.94
C ARG A 284 11.48 17.94 35.25
N TRP A 285 10.91 18.84 36.04
CA TRP A 285 10.11 20.00 35.63
C TRP A 285 10.95 21.26 35.40
#